data_AF-A0A974B649-F1
#
_entry.id   AF-A0A974B649-F1
#
_cell.length_a   1.000
_cell.length_b   1.000
_cell.length_c   1.000
_cell.angle_alpha   90.00
_cell.angle_beta   90.00
_cell.angle_gamma   90.00
#
_symmetry.space_group_name_H-M   'P 1'
#
loop_
_entity.id
_entity.type
_entity.pdbx_description
1 polymer ?
#
loop_
_entity_poly.entity_id
_entity_poly.type
_entity_poly.pdbx_seq_one_letter_code
_entity_poly.pdbx_strand_id
1 'polypeptide(L)'
;RMLSGHNSKSSVEDSYKILELEEGCSLDEVRNSYRTLAKKYHPDSSSSAADPAAFIRVEEAYRVVLSDVAARQRPGEDGEEEEDQFKAKSLQHRHYLSFEGVGIGTPSQREKQYMQFRVDRATEQVLEYRQHRLGGSYAGNDLLRARDVRESKKVKITQAVERLVEDLIQESMAKGDFDNLRGKGKPLQKFSDCPHIDPMTHNLNRILIDNGYQPEWILLQKEIRETIEQLRKGVVASRRKLGEPMSPSEQKQWGQVCEQFMEDIRKLNKRVDNFNLVVPILSRQMVHFSPQKEIVRAQKTYRALV
;
A
#
# COMPACT_ATOMS: atom_id res chain seq x y z
N ARG A 1 -1.52 52.86 -21.38
CA ARG A 1 -0.42 53.15 -22.35
C ARG A 1 -0.43 51.99 -23.35
N MET A 2 -0.67 52.29 -24.62
CA MET A 2 -1.02 51.32 -25.66
C MET A 2 0.17 50.42 -26.02
N LEU A 3 -0.05 49.11 -26.07
CA LEU A 3 0.82 48.21 -26.82
C LEU A 3 0.13 47.94 -28.15
N SER A 4 0.63 48.65 -29.15
CA SER A 4 0.35 48.53 -30.57
C SER A 4 0.49 47.06 -31.00
N GLY A 5 -0.59 46.47 -31.48
CA GLY A 5 -0.57 45.18 -32.15
C GLY A 5 0.19 45.30 -33.48
N HIS A 6 1.39 44.74 -33.52
CA HIS A 6 2.09 44.46 -34.76
C HIS A 6 2.01 42.94 -35.00
N ASN A 7 0.97 42.51 -35.71
CA ASN A 7 0.85 41.15 -36.22
C ASN A 7 1.68 41.05 -37.51
N SER A 8 2.99 40.86 -37.39
CA SER A 8 3.72 40.14 -38.44
C SER A 8 3.58 38.67 -38.11
N LYS A 9 2.82 37.91 -38.90
CA LYS A 9 2.94 36.45 -38.87
C LYS A 9 4.40 36.14 -39.23
N SER A 10 5.25 35.88 -38.23
CA SER A 10 6.57 35.32 -38.51
C SER A 10 6.32 33.97 -39.19
N SER A 11 6.85 33.80 -40.39
CA SER A 11 6.78 32.50 -41.04
C SER A 11 7.46 31.46 -40.13
N VAL A 12 6.98 30.22 -40.15
CA VAL A 12 7.62 29.11 -39.42
C VAL A 12 9.10 29.04 -39.83
N GLU A 13 9.39 29.23 -41.13
CA GLU A 13 10.74 29.30 -41.70
C GLU A 13 11.60 30.44 -41.11
N ASP A 14 11.00 31.60 -40.84
CA ASP A 14 11.71 32.74 -40.25
C ASP A 14 12.05 32.49 -38.78
N SER A 15 11.22 31.72 -38.09
CA SER A 15 11.45 31.34 -36.69
C SER A 15 12.65 30.38 -36.55
N TYR A 16 12.83 29.44 -37.50
CA TYR A 16 14.02 28.59 -37.58
C TYR A 16 15.29 29.41 -37.86
N LYS A 17 15.21 30.40 -38.77
CA LYS A 17 16.34 31.31 -39.06
C LYS A 17 16.74 32.16 -37.85
N ILE A 18 15.77 32.66 -37.08
CA ILE A 18 16.02 33.44 -35.85
C ILE A 18 16.73 32.60 -34.78
N LEU A 19 16.42 31.30 -34.70
CA LEU A 19 17.07 30.37 -33.77
C LEU A 19 18.37 29.78 -34.31
N GLU A 20 18.81 30.18 -35.51
CA GLU A 20 19.99 29.66 -36.20
C GLU A 20 19.94 28.13 -36.40
N LEU A 21 18.75 27.61 -36.76
CA LEU A 21 18.49 26.17 -36.95
C LEU A 21 17.97 25.86 -38.36
N GLU A 22 18.16 24.61 -38.78
CA GLU A 22 17.60 24.07 -40.02
C GLU A 22 16.22 23.42 -39.78
N GLU A 23 15.42 23.32 -40.85
CA GLU A 23 14.12 22.66 -40.79
C GLU A 23 14.30 21.14 -40.61
N GLY A 24 13.86 20.60 -39.46
CA GLY A 24 14.02 19.18 -39.13
C GLY A 24 14.96 18.88 -37.96
N CYS A 25 15.46 19.90 -37.26
CA CYS A 25 16.23 19.73 -36.03
C CYS A 25 15.48 18.97 -34.92
N SER A 26 16.24 18.28 -34.07
CA SER A 26 15.69 17.58 -32.90
C SER A 26 15.26 18.54 -31.80
N LEU A 27 14.33 18.12 -30.92
CA LEU A 27 13.87 18.93 -29.78
C LEU A 27 15.01 19.40 -28.87
N ASP A 28 16.07 18.60 -28.77
CA ASP A 28 17.23 18.92 -27.93
C ASP A 28 18.13 20.00 -28.57
N GLU A 29 18.25 20.01 -29.90
CA GLU A 29 18.94 21.08 -30.64
C GLU A 29 18.21 22.41 -30.50
N VAL A 30 16.87 22.40 -30.60
CA VAL A 30 16.02 23.59 -30.40
C VAL A 30 16.19 24.17 -28.99
N ARG A 31 16.26 23.31 -27.96
CA ARG A 31 16.50 23.75 -26.58
C ARG A 31 17.89 24.31 -26.37
N ASN A 32 18.90 23.72 -27.02
CA ASN A 32 20.28 24.14 -26.87
C ASN A 32 20.57 25.47 -27.58
N SER A 33 20.00 25.70 -28.76
CA SER A 33 20.13 26.98 -29.47
C SER A 33 19.42 28.09 -28.70
N TYR A 34 18.19 27.86 -28.21
CA TYR A 34 17.47 28.82 -27.38
C TYR A 34 18.25 29.18 -26.12
N ARG A 35 18.83 28.19 -25.40
CA ARG A 35 19.65 28.47 -24.21
C ARG A 35 20.89 29.31 -24.53
N THR A 36 21.49 29.11 -25.70
CA THR A 36 22.69 29.84 -26.13
C THR A 36 22.34 31.28 -26.49
N LEU A 37 21.27 31.48 -27.26
CA LEU A 37 20.77 32.80 -27.65
C LEU A 37 20.18 33.57 -26.46
N ALA A 38 19.44 32.91 -25.58
CA ALA A 38 18.92 33.51 -24.35
C ALA A 38 20.07 34.05 -23.49
N LYS A 39 21.13 33.28 -23.26
CA LYS A 39 22.31 33.76 -22.51
C LYS A 39 23.00 34.97 -23.16
N LYS A 40 22.95 35.07 -24.48
CA LYS A 40 23.59 36.14 -25.26
C LYS A 40 22.77 37.44 -25.27
N TYR A 41 21.44 37.32 -25.38
CA TYR A 41 20.53 38.46 -25.53
C TYR A 41 19.80 38.84 -24.24
N HIS A 42 19.95 38.08 -23.14
CA HIS A 42 19.28 38.39 -21.88
C HIS A 42 19.70 39.78 -21.36
N PRO A 43 18.76 40.63 -20.92
CA PRO A 43 19.04 41.99 -20.47
C PRO A 43 19.91 42.06 -19.21
N ASP A 44 19.96 40.97 -18.44
CA ASP A 44 20.79 40.82 -17.23
C ASP A 44 22.13 40.08 -17.52
N SER A 45 22.43 39.80 -18.79
CA SER A 45 23.73 39.22 -19.16
C SER A 45 24.79 40.32 -19.25
N SER A 46 26.02 40.00 -18.86
CA SER A 46 27.17 40.92 -18.97
C SER A 46 27.72 41.05 -20.40
N SER A 47 26.99 40.56 -21.41
CA SER A 47 27.40 40.57 -22.82
C SER A 47 27.07 41.91 -23.48
N SER A 48 27.94 42.38 -24.39
CA SER A 48 27.70 43.60 -25.18
C SER A 48 26.53 43.48 -26.17
N ALA A 49 26.02 42.26 -26.39
CA ALA A 49 24.90 41.95 -27.26
C ALA A 49 23.55 41.87 -26.53
N ALA A 50 23.48 42.23 -25.24
CA ALA A 50 22.24 42.21 -24.46
C ALA A 50 21.22 43.22 -25.01
N ASP A 51 20.14 42.72 -25.61
CA ASP A 51 19.05 43.53 -26.17
C ASP A 51 17.69 42.91 -25.79
N PRO A 52 16.86 43.62 -24.99
CA PRO A 52 15.52 43.16 -24.63
C PRO A 52 14.63 42.82 -25.83
N ALA A 53 14.74 43.57 -26.93
CA ALA A 53 13.91 43.36 -28.11
C ALA A 53 14.34 42.11 -28.90
N ALA A 54 15.65 41.84 -28.98
CA ALA A 54 16.17 40.59 -29.53
C ALA A 54 15.75 39.37 -28.68
N PHE A 55 15.75 39.49 -27.35
CA PHE A 55 15.33 38.40 -26.46
C PHE A 55 13.87 38.01 -26.67
N ILE A 56 12.96 38.99 -26.79
CA ILE A 56 11.53 38.74 -27.05
C ILE A 56 11.35 38.00 -28.38
N ARG A 57 12.06 38.43 -29.43
CA ARG A 57 12.01 37.76 -30.76
C ARG A 57 12.50 36.31 -30.70
N VAL A 58 13.55 36.04 -29.94
CA VAL A 58 14.07 34.67 -29.74
C VAL A 58 13.08 33.81 -28.95
N GLU A 59 12.39 34.37 -27.95
CA GLU A 59 11.37 33.66 -27.20
C GLU A 59 10.13 33.34 -28.06
N GLU A 60 9.67 34.30 -28.86
CA GLU A 60 8.57 34.10 -29.80
C GLU A 60 8.90 33.03 -30.84
N ALA A 61 10.09 33.10 -31.45
CA ALA A 61 10.56 32.09 -32.39
C ALA A 61 10.63 30.69 -31.77
N TYR A 62 11.14 30.58 -30.54
CA TYR A 62 11.20 29.31 -29.81
C TYR A 62 9.82 28.69 -29.57
N ARG A 63 8.82 29.51 -29.21
CA ARG A 63 7.43 29.03 -29.02
C ARG A 63 6.83 28.49 -30.32
N VAL A 64 7.06 29.16 -31.44
CA VAL A 64 6.55 28.74 -32.76
C VAL A 64 7.22 27.44 -33.24
N VAL A 65 8.54 27.31 -33.06
CA VAL A 65 9.25 26.09 -33.44
C VAL A 65 8.83 24.89 -32.59
N LEU A 66 8.60 25.09 -31.29
CA LEU A 66 8.10 24.02 -30.42
C LEU A 66 6.72 23.50 -30.83
N SER A 67 5.79 24.39 -31.22
CA SER A 67 4.46 23.97 -31.65
C SER A 67 4.50 23.23 -32.99
N ASP A 68 5.36 23.64 -33.93
CA ASP A 68 5.58 22.94 -35.20
C ASP A 68 6.18 21.54 -35.00
N VAL A 69 7.21 21.40 -34.16
CA VAL A 69 7.81 20.08 -33.86
C VAL A 69 6.83 19.16 -33.14
N ALA A 70 6.02 19.70 -32.22
CA ALA A 70 4.97 18.94 -31.53
C ALA A 70 3.86 18.47 -32.49
N ALA A 71 3.43 19.33 -33.42
CA ALA A 71 2.47 18.98 -34.46
C ALA A 71 3.00 17.90 -35.42
N ARG A 72 4.30 17.93 -35.76
CA ARG A 72 4.95 16.90 -36.59
C ARG A 72 5.11 15.56 -35.88
N GLN A 73 5.30 15.56 -34.56
CA GLN A 73 5.44 14.32 -33.77
C GLN A 73 4.11 13.59 -33.52
N ARG A 74 2.96 14.26 -33.67
CA ARG A 74 1.63 13.63 -33.52
C ARG A 74 0.87 13.59 -34.86
N PRO A 75 1.12 12.61 -35.74
CA PRO A 75 0.23 12.39 -36.88
C PRO A 75 -0.99 11.59 -36.39
N GLY A 76 -2.07 12.30 -36.06
CA GLY A 76 -3.43 11.76 -35.96
C GLY A 76 -3.73 10.93 -34.71
N GLU A 77 -4.07 11.59 -33.61
CA GLU A 77 -5.04 11.07 -32.63
C GLU A 77 -5.94 12.24 -32.24
N ASP A 78 -7.24 12.01 -32.41
CA ASP A 78 -8.31 12.97 -32.16
C ASP A 78 -8.22 13.54 -30.73
N GLY A 79 -8.57 14.81 -30.60
CA GLY A 79 -8.36 15.61 -29.40
C GLY A 79 -9.02 15.03 -28.16
N GLU A 80 -8.19 14.51 -27.26
CA GLU A 80 -8.45 14.53 -25.83
C GLU A 80 -7.60 15.65 -25.23
N GLU A 81 -8.28 16.62 -24.64
CA GLU A 81 -7.74 17.83 -24.04
C GLU A 81 -6.64 17.49 -23.00
N GLU A 82 -5.37 17.74 -23.34
CA GLU A 82 -4.23 17.70 -22.41
C GLU A 82 -4.26 18.89 -21.42
N GLU A 83 -5.40 19.21 -20.81
CA GLU A 83 -5.51 20.25 -19.79
C GLU A 83 -4.87 19.83 -18.44
N ASP A 84 -4.58 18.53 -18.24
CA ASP A 84 -4.10 18.03 -16.94
C ASP A 84 -2.57 18.02 -16.77
N GLN A 85 -1.77 18.31 -17.81
CA GLN A 85 -0.29 18.31 -17.69
C GLN A 85 0.29 19.57 -17.04
N PHE A 86 -0.47 20.66 -16.90
CA PHE A 86 0.01 21.93 -16.33
C PHE A 86 -0.20 22.12 -14.82
N LYS A 87 -0.80 21.16 -14.11
CA LYS A 87 -0.81 21.19 -12.64
C LYS A 87 0.59 20.89 -12.13
N ALA A 88 1.25 21.90 -11.55
CA ALA A 88 2.56 21.76 -10.91
C ALA A 88 2.54 20.53 -9.97
N LYS A 89 3.24 19.45 -10.36
CA LYS A 89 3.41 18.25 -9.52
C LYS A 89 4.03 18.71 -8.20
N SER A 90 3.24 18.68 -7.14
CA SER A 90 3.75 19.03 -5.82
C SER A 90 4.86 18.06 -5.44
N LEU A 91 5.90 18.56 -4.77
CA LEU A 91 6.99 17.70 -4.29
C LEU A 91 6.38 16.54 -3.48
N GLN A 92 6.98 15.34 -3.57
CA GLN A 92 6.39 14.12 -3.01
C GLN A 92 5.88 14.27 -1.56
N HIS A 93 6.60 15.03 -0.75
CA HIS A 93 6.30 15.33 0.65
C HIS A 93 5.23 16.42 0.87
N ARG A 94 4.62 17.01 -0.16
CA ARG A 94 3.50 17.99 -0.03
C ARG A 94 2.16 17.44 -0.48
N HIS A 95 2.12 16.20 -1.00
CA HIS A 95 0.87 15.57 -1.44
C HIS A 95 -0.17 15.44 -0.33
N TYR A 96 0.25 15.30 0.93
CA TYR A 96 -0.65 15.21 2.09
C TYR A 96 -1.36 16.55 2.42
N LEU A 97 -0.98 17.66 1.79
CA LEU A 97 -1.67 18.95 1.96
C LEU A 97 -2.63 19.23 0.80
N SER A 98 -2.33 18.71 -0.39
CA SER A 98 -3.08 19.04 -1.60
C SER A 98 -4.30 18.16 -1.84
N PHE A 99 -4.34 16.89 -1.38
CA PHE A 99 -5.44 15.89 -1.47
C PHE A 99 -6.50 16.08 -2.57
N GLU A 100 -6.10 16.57 -3.75
CA GLU A 100 -6.98 16.97 -4.85
C GLU A 100 -8.18 17.86 -4.44
N GLY A 101 -8.07 18.60 -3.32
CA GLY A 101 -9.18 19.38 -2.74
C GLY A 101 -10.26 18.55 -2.02
N VAL A 102 -10.05 17.25 -1.84
CA VAL A 102 -11.02 16.33 -1.24
C VAL A 102 -10.90 16.32 0.29
N GLY A 103 -12.04 16.54 0.94
CA GLY A 103 -12.21 16.37 2.37
C GLY A 103 -12.08 17.65 3.21
N ILE A 104 -12.70 17.63 4.39
CA ILE A 104 -12.81 18.77 5.31
C ILE A 104 -12.33 18.32 6.70
N GLY A 105 -11.65 19.20 7.43
CA GLY A 105 -11.17 18.94 8.79
C GLY A 105 -9.64 18.92 8.89
N THR A 106 -9.14 18.22 9.92
CA THR A 106 -7.69 18.14 10.19
C THR A 106 -6.95 17.35 9.11
N PRO A 107 -5.62 17.53 8.96
CA PRO A 107 -4.85 16.81 7.94
C PRO A 107 -5.02 15.28 7.97
N SER A 108 -5.10 14.67 9.16
CA SER A 108 -5.30 13.22 9.31
C SER A 108 -6.73 12.76 8.99
N GLN A 109 -7.73 13.61 9.20
CA GLN A 109 -9.11 13.33 8.77
C GLN A 109 -9.24 13.42 7.25
N ARG A 110 -8.62 14.45 6.66
CA ARG A 110 -8.57 14.65 5.21
C ARG A 110 -7.82 13.52 4.51
N GLU A 111 -6.74 13.02 5.12
CA GLU A 111 -6.01 11.84 4.65
C GLU A 111 -6.91 10.60 4.56
N LYS A 112 -7.64 10.27 5.62
CA LYS A 112 -8.57 9.12 5.62
C LYS A 112 -9.66 9.26 4.56
N GLN A 113 -10.23 10.46 4.41
CA GLN A 113 -11.25 10.74 3.41
C GLN A 113 -10.67 10.64 1.99
N TYR A 114 -9.46 11.16 1.76
CA TYR A 114 -8.77 11.04 0.48
C TYR A 114 -8.41 9.58 0.16
N MET A 115 -7.99 8.79 1.15
CA MET A 115 -7.78 7.35 0.96
C MET A 115 -9.07 6.65 0.53
N GLN A 116 -10.21 6.98 1.14
CA GLN A 116 -11.51 6.44 0.73
C GLN A 116 -11.87 6.87 -0.70
N PHE A 117 -11.76 8.16 -1.00
CA PHE A 117 -12.02 8.72 -2.32
C PHE A 117 -11.16 8.06 -3.42
N ARG A 118 -9.87 7.80 -3.12
CA ARG A 118 -8.98 7.07 -4.05
C ARG A 118 -9.44 5.65 -4.31
N VAL A 119 -9.93 4.95 -3.30
CA VAL A 119 -10.49 3.60 -3.45
C VAL A 119 -11.75 3.66 -4.31
N ASP A 120 -12.66 4.60 -4.03
CA ASP A 120 -13.89 4.76 -4.78
C ASP A 120 -13.59 5.06 -6.27
N ARG A 121 -12.70 6.01 -6.55
CA ARG A 121 -12.26 6.34 -7.92
C ARG A 121 -11.63 5.15 -8.65
N ALA A 122 -10.77 4.37 -7.97
CA ALA A 122 -10.19 3.17 -8.56
C ALA A 122 -11.25 2.10 -8.87
N THR A 123 -12.28 1.97 -8.02
CA THR A 123 -13.38 1.03 -8.27
C THR A 123 -14.23 1.43 -9.47
N GLU A 124 -14.50 2.73 -9.64
CA GLU A 124 -15.20 3.27 -10.81
C GLU A 124 -14.42 3.01 -12.11
N GLN A 125 -13.12 3.30 -12.12
CA GLN A 125 -12.25 3.05 -13.29
C GLN A 125 -12.22 1.56 -13.69
N VAL A 126 -12.19 0.64 -12.71
CA VAL A 126 -12.24 -0.80 -12.99
C VAL A 126 -13.60 -1.22 -13.55
N LEU A 127 -14.69 -0.65 -13.05
CA LEU A 127 -16.03 -0.90 -13.56
C LEU A 127 -16.18 -0.38 -15.00
N GLU A 128 -15.68 0.82 -15.25
CA GLU A 128 -15.65 1.45 -16.57
C GLU A 128 -14.81 0.62 -17.56
N TYR A 129 -13.62 0.20 -17.18
CA TYR A 129 -12.78 -0.71 -17.98
C TYR A 129 -13.50 -2.03 -18.29
N ARG A 130 -14.18 -2.63 -17.29
CA ARG A 130 -14.98 -3.84 -17.51
C ARG A 130 -16.16 -3.57 -18.46
N GLN A 131 -16.82 -2.42 -18.34
CA GLN A 131 -17.92 -2.02 -19.22
C GLN A 131 -17.44 -1.83 -20.66
N HIS A 132 -16.29 -1.18 -20.88
CA HIS A 132 -15.67 -1.04 -22.20
C HIS A 132 -15.26 -2.40 -22.78
N ARG A 133 -14.61 -3.26 -21.99
CA ARG A 133 -14.17 -4.60 -22.45
C ARG A 133 -15.34 -5.52 -22.78
N LEU A 134 -16.44 -5.45 -22.03
CA LEU A 134 -17.66 -6.21 -22.29
C LEU A 134 -18.51 -5.60 -23.41
N GLY A 135 -18.52 -4.27 -23.52
CA GLY A 135 -19.19 -3.52 -24.59
C GLY A 135 -18.63 -3.84 -25.98
N GLY A 136 -17.33 -4.16 -26.07
CA GLY A 136 -16.72 -4.67 -27.31
C GLY A 136 -17.12 -6.11 -27.67
N SER A 137 -17.75 -6.88 -26.76
CA SER A 137 -18.02 -8.31 -26.96
C SER A 137 -19.49 -8.71 -27.00
N TYR A 138 -20.45 -7.93 -26.49
CA TYR A 138 -21.86 -8.36 -26.44
C TYR A 138 -22.88 -7.20 -26.48
N ALA A 139 -23.54 -7.00 -27.63
CA ALA A 139 -24.72 -6.15 -27.78
C ALA A 139 -26.05 -6.89 -27.45
N GLY A 140 -26.08 -7.78 -26.45
CA GLY A 140 -27.15 -8.79 -26.38
C GLY A 140 -27.77 -9.17 -25.02
N ASN A 141 -27.34 -8.67 -23.87
CA ASN A 141 -27.93 -9.16 -22.59
C ASN A 141 -27.88 -8.15 -21.43
N ASP A 142 -28.58 -7.02 -21.59
CA ASP A 142 -28.60 -5.92 -20.61
C ASP A 142 -29.51 -6.15 -19.38
N LEU A 143 -30.50 -7.05 -19.47
CA LEU A 143 -31.56 -7.12 -18.45
C LEU A 143 -31.22 -7.96 -17.20
N LEU A 144 -30.29 -8.93 -17.31
CA LEU A 144 -29.92 -9.81 -16.19
C LEU A 144 -28.90 -9.17 -15.23
N ARG A 145 -28.02 -8.28 -15.72
CA ARG A 145 -26.96 -7.65 -14.91
C ARG A 145 -27.43 -6.47 -14.05
N ALA A 146 -28.47 -5.76 -14.45
CA ALA A 146 -29.00 -4.63 -13.66
C ALA A 146 -29.56 -5.07 -12.30
N ARG A 147 -29.98 -6.35 -12.18
CA ARG A 147 -30.46 -6.96 -10.92
C ARG A 147 -29.28 -7.29 -9.98
N ASP A 148 -28.23 -7.90 -10.50
CA ASP A 148 -27.01 -8.23 -9.74
C ASP A 148 -26.26 -6.98 -9.25
N VAL A 149 -26.25 -5.89 -10.04
CA VAL A 149 -25.62 -4.62 -9.65
C VAL A 149 -26.40 -3.88 -8.55
N ARG A 150 -27.72 -4.09 -8.44
CA ARG A 150 -28.54 -3.54 -7.35
C ARG A 150 -28.44 -4.37 -6.07
N GLU A 151 -28.25 -5.68 -6.19
CA GLU A 151 -28.06 -6.57 -5.05
C GLU A 151 -26.64 -6.49 -4.46
N SER A 152 -25.61 -6.29 -5.29
CA SER A 152 -24.23 -6.09 -4.82
C SER A 152 -24.03 -4.79 -4.02
N LYS A 153 -24.86 -3.77 -4.26
CA LYS A 153 -24.90 -2.52 -3.46
C LYS A 153 -25.43 -2.71 -2.03
N LYS A 154 -26.02 -3.87 -1.69
CA LYS A 154 -26.51 -4.18 -0.34
C LYS A 154 -25.47 -4.88 0.55
N VAL A 155 -24.35 -5.34 -0.03
CA VAL A 155 -23.25 -5.93 0.74
C VAL A 155 -22.34 -4.80 1.20
N LYS A 156 -22.00 -4.77 2.50
CA LYS A 156 -21.18 -3.72 3.11
C LYS A 156 -19.90 -3.50 2.31
N ILE A 157 -19.64 -2.25 1.93
CA ILE A 157 -18.55 -1.77 1.05
C ILE A 157 -17.16 -2.32 1.42
N THR A 158 -16.93 -2.68 2.70
CA THR A 158 -15.68 -3.30 3.17
C THR A 158 -15.37 -4.64 2.50
N GLN A 159 -16.40 -5.41 2.12
CA GLN A 159 -16.25 -6.71 1.43
C GLN A 159 -16.22 -6.56 -0.09
N ALA A 160 -16.51 -5.38 -0.65
CA ALA A 160 -16.55 -5.18 -2.10
C ALA A 160 -15.15 -5.25 -2.70
N VAL A 161 -14.15 -4.66 -2.03
CA VAL A 161 -12.74 -4.75 -2.45
C VAL A 161 -12.25 -6.19 -2.31
N GLU A 162 -12.51 -6.85 -1.18
CA GLU A 162 -12.13 -8.25 -0.96
C GLU A 162 -12.75 -9.18 -2.02
N ARG A 163 -14.03 -8.96 -2.36
CA ARG A 163 -14.71 -9.73 -3.41
C ARG A 163 -14.15 -9.44 -4.80
N LEU A 164 -13.86 -8.18 -5.14
CA LEU A 164 -13.25 -7.84 -6.42
C LEU A 164 -11.86 -8.46 -6.57
N VAL A 165 -11.06 -8.45 -5.50
CA VAL A 165 -9.75 -9.10 -5.45
C VAL A 165 -9.90 -10.62 -5.62
N GLU A 166 -10.85 -11.24 -4.92
CA GLU A 166 -11.13 -12.67 -5.04
C GLU A 166 -11.55 -13.05 -6.47
N ASP A 167 -12.48 -12.29 -7.08
CA ASP A 167 -12.91 -12.50 -8.47
C ASP A 167 -11.74 -12.35 -9.46
N LEU A 168 -10.84 -11.37 -9.24
CA LEU A 168 -9.63 -11.17 -10.05
C LEU A 168 -8.63 -12.32 -9.90
N ILE A 169 -8.46 -12.84 -8.69
CA ILE A 169 -7.61 -14.00 -8.43
C ILE A 169 -8.20 -15.23 -9.13
N GLN A 170 -9.50 -15.47 -9.02
CA GLN A 170 -10.17 -16.59 -9.66
C GLN A 170 -10.14 -16.51 -11.19
N GLU A 171 -10.36 -15.33 -11.78
CA GLU A 171 -10.22 -15.10 -13.23
C GLU A 171 -8.79 -15.40 -13.69
N SER A 172 -7.79 -14.93 -12.94
CA SER A 172 -6.36 -15.15 -13.22
C SER A 172 -5.95 -16.62 -13.04
N MET A 173 -6.52 -17.32 -12.05
CA MET A 173 -6.34 -18.77 -11.86
C MET A 173 -6.96 -19.56 -13.02
N ALA A 174 -8.16 -19.20 -13.48
CA ALA A 174 -8.83 -19.84 -14.62
C ALA A 174 -8.06 -19.63 -15.94
N LYS A 175 -7.38 -18.49 -16.09
CA LYS A 175 -6.50 -18.20 -17.22
C LYS A 175 -5.17 -18.97 -17.18
N GLY A 176 -4.81 -19.55 -16.04
CA GLY A 176 -3.53 -20.23 -15.87
C GLY A 176 -2.35 -19.27 -15.65
N ASP A 177 -2.60 -18.00 -15.30
CA ASP A 177 -1.55 -16.99 -15.08
C ASP A 177 -0.60 -17.40 -13.92
N PHE A 178 -1.08 -18.24 -13.00
CA PHE A 178 -0.31 -18.79 -11.87
C PHE A 178 0.46 -20.06 -12.19
N ASP A 179 0.36 -20.62 -13.40
CA ASP A 179 0.92 -21.92 -13.72
C ASP A 179 2.43 -21.92 -13.97
N ASN A 180 2.98 -20.80 -14.45
CA ASN A 180 4.39 -20.65 -14.80
C ASN A 180 5.15 -19.71 -13.85
N LEU A 181 4.75 -19.64 -12.59
CA LEU A 181 5.46 -18.82 -11.60
C LEU A 181 6.80 -19.43 -11.23
N ARG A 182 7.82 -18.57 -11.11
CA ARG A 182 9.16 -18.95 -10.65
C ARG A 182 9.08 -19.51 -9.24
N GLY A 183 9.30 -20.83 -9.10
CA GLY A 183 9.27 -21.52 -7.81
C GLY A 183 7.96 -22.26 -7.49
N LYS A 184 6.99 -22.29 -8.41
CA LYS A 184 5.78 -23.12 -8.25
C LYS A 184 6.17 -24.59 -8.03
N GLY A 185 5.67 -25.20 -6.97
CA GLY A 185 5.93 -26.60 -6.61
C GLY A 185 7.32 -26.89 -6.03
N LYS A 186 8.20 -25.88 -5.91
CA LYS A 186 9.49 -26.02 -5.22
C LYS A 186 9.33 -25.64 -3.74
N PRO A 187 10.09 -26.26 -2.82
CA PRO A 187 10.10 -25.81 -1.43
C PRO A 187 10.51 -24.34 -1.37
N LEU A 188 9.88 -23.58 -0.46
CA LEU A 188 10.21 -22.17 -0.26
C LEU A 188 11.71 -22.02 -0.01
N GLN A 189 12.33 -21.07 -0.72
CA GLN A 189 13.71 -20.70 -0.45
C GLN A 189 13.76 -20.07 0.95
N LYS A 190 14.22 -20.85 1.94
CA LYS A 190 14.30 -20.40 3.34
C LYS A 190 15.29 -19.26 3.54
N PHE A 191 16.25 -19.13 2.62
CA PHE A 191 17.35 -18.19 2.69
C PHE A 191 17.25 -17.25 1.48
N SER A 192 16.56 -16.14 1.68
CA SER A 192 16.66 -14.99 0.79
C SER A 192 17.91 -14.23 1.18
N ASP A 193 18.80 -13.95 0.23
CA ASP A 193 19.94 -13.05 0.46
C ASP A 193 19.37 -11.69 0.87
N CYS A 194 19.45 -11.37 2.16
CA CYS A 194 19.09 -10.07 2.68
C CYS A 194 20.32 -9.17 2.54
N PRO A 195 20.33 -8.15 1.65
CA PRO A 195 21.51 -7.30 1.43
C PRO A 195 21.97 -6.51 2.67
N HIS A 196 21.10 -6.46 3.68
CA HIS A 196 21.29 -5.70 4.92
C HIS A 196 21.91 -6.53 6.06
N ILE A 197 22.10 -7.84 5.88
CA ILE A 197 22.72 -8.73 6.88
C ILE A 197 24.14 -9.03 6.41
N ASP A 198 25.11 -8.96 7.31
CA ASP A 198 26.49 -9.29 6.96
C ASP A 198 26.61 -10.77 6.54
N PRO A 199 27.51 -11.10 5.58
CA PRO A 199 27.63 -12.47 5.07
C PRO A 199 27.97 -13.51 6.14
N MET A 200 28.70 -13.14 7.20
CA MET A 200 29.09 -14.07 8.27
C MET A 200 27.88 -14.46 9.13
N THR A 201 27.09 -13.48 9.55
CA THR A 201 25.85 -13.66 10.32
C THR A 201 24.81 -14.40 9.49
N HIS A 202 24.68 -14.09 8.20
CA HIS A 202 23.78 -14.83 7.33
C HIS A 202 24.17 -16.32 7.24
N ASN A 203 25.45 -16.62 7.05
CA ASN A 203 25.95 -17.99 7.01
C ASN A 203 25.78 -18.71 8.36
N LEU A 204 26.04 -18.03 9.48
CA LEU A 204 25.83 -18.60 10.82
C LEU A 204 24.35 -18.92 11.05
N ASN A 205 23.45 -17.99 10.75
CA ASN A 205 22.00 -18.21 10.86
C ASN A 205 21.55 -19.37 9.98
N ARG A 206 22.10 -19.49 8.77
CA ARG A 206 21.85 -20.64 7.88
C ARG A 206 22.26 -21.96 8.54
N ILE A 207 23.47 -22.04 9.08
CA ILE A 207 23.98 -23.24 9.76
C ILE A 207 23.12 -23.58 10.98
N LEU A 208 22.72 -22.59 11.79
CA LEU A 208 21.85 -22.80 12.94
C LEU A 208 20.48 -23.37 12.52
N ILE A 209 19.88 -22.81 11.46
CA ILE A 209 18.60 -23.26 10.93
C ILE A 209 18.70 -24.66 10.33
N ASP A 210 19.77 -24.98 9.61
CA ASP A 210 20.00 -26.30 9.02
C ASP A 210 20.18 -27.38 10.11
N ASN A 211 20.78 -27.02 11.25
CA ASN A 211 20.86 -27.87 12.44
C ASN A 211 19.56 -27.90 13.27
N GLY A 212 18.51 -27.18 12.86
CA GLY A 212 17.25 -27.12 13.58
C GLY A 212 17.31 -26.37 14.92
N TYR A 213 18.30 -25.49 15.10
CA TYR A 213 18.44 -24.70 16.32
C TYR A 213 17.23 -23.78 16.52
N GLN A 214 16.68 -23.77 17.74
CA GLN A 214 15.55 -22.93 18.11
C GLN A 214 16.01 -21.90 19.15
N PRO A 215 15.78 -20.60 18.90
CA PRO A 215 16.04 -19.57 19.89
C PRO A 215 15.32 -19.83 21.22
N GLU A 216 15.98 -19.49 22.32
CA GLU A 216 15.49 -19.70 23.68
C GLU A 216 14.08 -19.14 23.90
N TRP A 217 13.81 -17.92 23.44
CA TRP A 217 12.49 -17.30 23.61
C TRP A 217 11.37 -18.08 22.89
N ILE A 218 11.66 -18.80 21.80
CA ILE A 218 10.67 -19.65 21.12
C ILE A 218 10.33 -20.86 21.99
N LEU A 219 11.35 -21.49 22.58
CA LEU A 219 11.16 -22.59 23.51
C LEU A 219 10.37 -22.15 24.74
N LEU A 220 10.74 -21.03 25.37
CA LEU A 220 10.01 -20.45 26.49
C LEU A 220 8.56 -20.13 26.12
N GLN A 221 8.31 -19.57 24.94
CA GLN A 221 6.94 -19.30 24.48
C GLN A 221 6.11 -20.57 24.37
N LYS A 222 6.69 -21.63 23.79
CA LYS A 222 6.03 -22.93 23.66
C LYS A 222 5.72 -23.52 25.05
N GLU A 223 6.69 -23.50 25.95
CA GLU A 223 6.51 -24.01 27.31
C GLU A 223 5.42 -23.26 28.08
N ILE A 224 5.37 -21.92 27.99
CA ILE A 224 4.32 -21.11 28.64
C ILE A 224 2.94 -21.52 28.11
N ARG A 225 2.81 -21.72 26.79
CA ARG A 225 1.55 -22.16 26.14
C ARG A 225 1.13 -23.56 26.56
N GLU A 226 2.07 -24.49 26.64
CA GLU A 226 1.79 -25.86 27.08
C GLU A 226 1.41 -25.89 28.57
N THR A 227 2.12 -25.12 29.40
CA THR A 227 1.87 -25.06 30.85
C THR A 227 0.47 -24.51 31.13
N ILE A 228 0.06 -23.40 30.49
CA ILE A 228 -1.30 -22.85 30.71
C ILE A 228 -2.39 -23.82 30.24
N GLU A 229 -2.15 -24.55 29.16
CA GLU A 229 -3.11 -25.53 28.65
C GLU A 229 -3.26 -26.72 29.60
N GLN A 230 -2.15 -27.22 30.15
CA GLN A 230 -2.16 -28.26 31.18
C GLN A 230 -2.91 -27.80 32.44
N LEU A 231 -2.63 -26.57 32.92
CA LEU A 231 -3.30 -26.00 34.08
C LEU A 231 -4.81 -25.84 33.85
N ARG A 232 -5.23 -25.37 32.67
CA ARG A 232 -6.66 -25.27 32.29
C ARG A 232 -7.35 -26.63 32.29
N LYS A 233 -6.74 -27.64 31.67
CA LYS A 233 -7.27 -29.01 31.68
C LYS A 233 -7.38 -29.57 33.09
N GLY A 234 -6.38 -29.30 33.94
CA GLY A 234 -6.37 -29.69 35.34
C GLY A 234 -7.55 -29.12 36.13
N VAL A 235 -7.82 -27.81 36.01
CA VAL A 235 -8.94 -27.15 36.70
C VAL A 235 -10.29 -27.68 36.24
N VAL A 236 -10.48 -27.87 34.93
CA VAL A 236 -11.73 -28.45 34.40
C VAL A 236 -11.92 -29.89 34.87
N ALA A 237 -10.85 -30.70 34.88
CA ALA A 237 -10.91 -32.07 35.38
C ALA A 237 -11.23 -32.13 36.89
N SER A 238 -10.63 -31.25 37.71
CA SER A 238 -10.97 -31.12 39.13
C SER A 238 -12.41 -30.70 39.32
N ARG A 239 -12.95 -29.79 38.48
CA ARG A 239 -14.35 -29.38 38.55
C ARG A 239 -15.33 -30.50 38.20
N ARG A 240 -14.97 -31.38 37.25
CA ARG A 240 -15.76 -32.57 36.87
C ARG A 240 -15.86 -33.62 37.97
N LYS A 241 -14.86 -33.72 38.85
CA LYS A 241 -14.88 -34.65 39.98
C LYS A 241 -15.85 -34.23 41.09
N LEU A 242 -16.21 -32.95 41.13
CA LEU A 242 -17.12 -32.38 42.12
C LEU A 242 -18.56 -32.47 41.62
N GLY A 243 -19.47 -32.96 42.46
CA GLY A 243 -20.88 -33.08 42.12
C GLY A 243 -21.62 -31.74 41.98
N GLU A 244 -22.82 -31.78 41.40
CA GLU A 244 -23.79 -30.68 41.46
C GLU A 244 -25.05 -31.15 42.19
N PRO A 245 -25.51 -30.48 43.27
CA PRO A 245 -24.91 -29.34 43.97
C PRO A 245 -23.69 -29.72 44.84
N MET A 246 -22.70 -28.81 44.95
CA MET A 246 -21.49 -29.06 45.74
C MET A 246 -21.78 -29.10 47.24
N SER A 247 -21.38 -30.20 47.89
CA SER A 247 -21.33 -30.36 49.34
C SER A 247 -20.35 -29.37 49.99
N PRO A 248 -20.54 -28.96 51.27
CA PRO A 248 -19.59 -28.08 51.97
C PRO A 248 -18.14 -28.59 51.97
N SER A 249 -17.95 -29.92 52.00
CA SER A 249 -16.61 -30.53 51.91
C SER A 249 -16.00 -30.34 50.51
N GLU A 250 -16.81 -30.53 49.47
CA GLU A 250 -16.41 -30.34 48.07
C GLU A 250 -16.11 -28.86 47.76
N GLN A 251 -16.84 -27.92 48.38
CA GLN A 251 -16.55 -26.49 48.28
C GLN A 251 -15.18 -26.14 48.87
N LYS A 252 -14.82 -26.75 50.01
CA LYS A 252 -13.49 -26.59 50.61
C LYS A 252 -12.39 -27.17 49.71
N GLN A 253 -12.62 -28.34 49.13
CA GLN A 253 -11.70 -28.96 48.16
C GLN A 253 -11.53 -28.08 46.92
N TRP A 254 -12.62 -27.52 46.39
CA TRP A 254 -12.56 -26.58 45.27
C TRP A 254 -11.76 -25.32 45.60
N GLY A 255 -11.93 -24.78 46.82
CA GLY A 255 -11.14 -23.66 47.32
C GLY A 255 -9.64 -23.95 47.29
N GLN A 256 -9.22 -25.12 47.78
CA GLN A 256 -7.82 -25.54 47.76
C GLN A 256 -7.27 -25.67 46.32
N VAL A 257 -8.05 -26.23 45.40
CA VAL A 257 -7.66 -26.32 43.99
C VAL A 257 -7.51 -24.92 43.36
N CYS A 258 -8.41 -23.99 43.69
CA CYS A 258 -8.31 -22.61 43.23
C CYS A 258 -7.06 -21.92 43.79
N GLU A 259 -6.73 -22.11 45.06
CA GLU A 259 -5.52 -21.56 45.69
C GLU A 259 -4.25 -22.10 45.04
N GLN A 260 -4.17 -23.42 44.82
CA GLN A 260 -3.04 -24.05 44.13
C GLN A 260 -2.90 -23.50 42.69
N PHE A 261 -4.01 -23.39 41.96
CA PHE A 261 -4.01 -22.83 40.61
C PHE A 261 -3.56 -21.36 40.59
N MET A 262 -3.94 -20.57 41.60
CA MET A 262 -3.46 -19.19 41.75
C MET A 262 -1.94 -19.12 41.98
N GLU A 263 -1.37 -20.06 42.73
CA GLU A 263 0.09 -20.17 42.91
C GLU A 263 0.78 -20.56 41.60
N ASP A 264 0.22 -21.53 40.86
CA ASP A 264 0.79 -21.98 39.59
C ASP A 264 0.75 -20.89 38.51
N ILE A 265 -0.31 -20.08 38.47
CA ILE A 265 -0.36 -18.88 37.61
C ILE A 265 0.68 -17.85 38.03
N ARG A 266 0.92 -17.65 39.33
CA ARG A 266 2.00 -16.74 39.79
C ARG A 266 3.37 -17.21 39.32
N LYS A 267 3.65 -18.52 39.36
CA LYS A 267 4.88 -19.10 38.80
C LYS A 267 4.94 -18.95 37.28
N LEU A 268 3.83 -19.15 36.59
CA LEU A 268 3.74 -18.96 35.13
C LEU A 268 3.99 -17.51 34.73
N ASN A 269 3.44 -16.53 35.47
CA ASN A 269 3.65 -15.11 35.19
C ASN A 269 5.12 -14.69 35.36
N LYS A 270 5.85 -15.28 36.32
CA LYS A 270 7.32 -15.09 36.41
C LYS A 270 8.05 -15.59 35.15
N ARG A 271 7.59 -16.69 34.54
CA ARG A 271 8.15 -17.17 33.26
C ARG A 271 7.78 -16.24 32.10
N VAL A 272 6.59 -15.66 32.13
CA VAL A 272 6.17 -14.63 31.17
C VAL A 272 7.06 -13.38 31.29
N ASP A 273 7.42 -12.97 32.50
CA ASP A 273 8.37 -11.87 32.72
C ASP A 273 9.73 -12.19 32.09
N ASN A 274 10.30 -13.37 32.37
CA ASN A 274 11.56 -13.80 31.76
C ASN A 274 11.47 -13.83 30.23
N PHE A 275 10.38 -14.36 29.68
CA PHE A 275 10.13 -14.35 28.24
C PHE A 275 10.12 -12.92 27.68
N ASN A 276 9.41 -11.99 28.34
CA ASN A 276 9.32 -10.59 27.90
C ASN A 276 10.67 -9.87 27.91
N LEU A 277 11.62 -10.30 28.75
CA LEU A 277 12.99 -9.78 28.78
C LEU A 277 13.85 -10.30 27.63
N VAL A 278 13.64 -11.54 27.17
CA VAL A 278 14.45 -12.18 26.12
C VAL A 278 13.92 -11.90 24.70
N VAL A 279 12.62 -11.61 24.57
CA VAL A 279 11.98 -11.40 23.26
C VAL A 279 12.57 -10.19 22.53
N PRO A 280 13.09 -10.36 21.30
CA PRO A 280 13.70 -9.27 20.54
C PRO A 280 12.72 -8.20 20.04
N ILE A 281 11.42 -8.51 19.96
CA ILE A 281 10.40 -7.66 19.33
C ILE A 281 9.30 -7.34 20.35
N LEU A 282 9.15 -6.06 20.69
CA LEU A 282 8.16 -5.59 21.68
C LEU A 282 6.72 -6.06 21.36
N SER A 283 6.34 -6.09 20.08
CA SER A 283 5.00 -6.55 19.67
C SER A 283 4.72 -8.03 19.94
N ARG A 284 5.76 -8.83 20.24
CA ARG A 284 5.64 -10.27 20.53
C ARG A 284 5.71 -10.59 22.03
N GLN A 285 5.78 -9.58 22.89
CA GLN A 285 5.68 -9.78 24.34
C GLN A 285 4.30 -10.32 24.74
N MET A 286 4.26 -11.03 25.87
CA MET A 286 3.05 -11.66 26.40
C MET A 286 2.54 -10.90 27.63
N VAL A 287 1.21 -10.85 27.75
CA VAL A 287 0.54 -10.29 28.93
C VAL A 287 0.38 -11.37 29.99
N HIS A 288 0.44 -10.97 31.26
CA HIS A 288 0.18 -11.87 32.38
C HIS A 288 -1.21 -12.49 32.34
N PHE A 289 -1.30 -13.70 32.87
CA PHE A 289 -2.55 -14.41 33.07
C PHE A 289 -3.17 -14.00 34.42
N SER A 290 -4.46 -13.64 34.39
CA SER A 290 -5.23 -13.37 35.60
C SER A 290 -5.89 -14.65 36.11
N PRO A 291 -5.66 -15.06 37.37
CA PRO A 291 -6.22 -16.29 37.91
C PRO A 291 -7.76 -16.30 37.90
N GLN A 292 -8.38 -15.18 38.28
CA GLN A 292 -9.83 -15.07 38.37
C GLN A 292 -10.48 -15.24 36.99
N LYS A 293 -9.92 -14.61 35.96
CA LYS A 293 -10.42 -14.74 34.58
C LYS A 293 -10.31 -16.17 34.06
N GLU A 294 -9.22 -16.86 34.39
CA GLU A 294 -9.00 -18.25 33.96
C GLU A 294 -9.90 -19.24 34.72
N ILE A 295 -10.19 -19.02 36.00
CA ILE A 295 -11.17 -19.83 36.76
C ILE A 295 -12.58 -19.66 36.18
N VAL A 296 -13.00 -18.42 35.91
CA VAL A 296 -14.31 -18.14 35.28
C VAL A 296 -14.38 -18.78 33.89
N ARG A 297 -13.28 -18.72 33.12
CA ARG A 297 -13.18 -19.39 31.83
C ARG A 297 -13.36 -20.89 31.99
N ALA A 298 -12.64 -21.53 32.91
CA ALA A 298 -12.75 -22.97 33.16
C ALA A 298 -14.16 -23.40 33.56
N GLN A 299 -14.86 -22.61 34.39
CA GLN A 299 -16.26 -22.85 34.73
C GLN A 299 -17.18 -22.77 33.51
N LYS A 300 -16.98 -21.78 32.62
CA LYS A 300 -17.73 -21.71 31.36
C LYS A 300 -17.46 -22.91 30.47
N THR A 301 -16.20 -23.35 30.36
CA THR A 301 -15.85 -24.54 29.56
C THR A 301 -16.49 -25.80 30.14
N TYR A 302 -16.50 -25.95 31.47
CA TYR A 302 -17.18 -27.05 32.13
C TYR A 302 -18.68 -27.05 31.85
N ARG A 303 -19.36 -25.90 32.00
CA ARG A 303 -20.80 -25.76 31.68
C ARG A 303 -21.16 -26.01 30.22
N ALA A 304 -20.20 -25.87 29.30
CA ALA A 304 -20.40 -26.19 27.88
C ALA A 304 -20.18 -27.68 27.57
N LEU A 305 -19.55 -28.43 28.48
CA LEU A 305 -19.23 -29.84 28.34
C LEU A 305 -20.23 -30.77 29.04
N VAL A 306 -20.99 -30.24 30.00
CA VAL A 306 -22.11 -30.89 30.72
C VAL A 306 -23.40 -30.47 30.05
#